data_AF-A0A519NYE6-F1
#
_entry.id   AF-A0A519NYE6-F1
#
_cell.length_a   1.000
_cell.length_b   1.000
_cell.length_c   1.000
_cell.angle_alpha   90.00
_cell.angle_beta   90.00
_cell.angle_gamma   90.00
#
_symmetry.space_group_name_H-M   'P 1'
#
loop_
_entity.id
_entity.type
_entity.pdbx_description
1 polymer ?
#
loop_
_entity_poly.entity_id
_entity_poly.type
_entity_poly.pdbx_seq_one_letter_code
_entity_poly.pdbx_strand_id
1 'polypeptide(L)'
;MLFPTLAFGVFFLFVYFTAWSLDRENGRRKLFLLLASWFFYAQWDWRFVGLLIGSAVLNWGVAALIARKPMDAEGRRMGAGWLVALGVAANLLILGFFKYYGFFAVQMGELLGRLGWERDLPLLQVILPVGISFFTFQGISYVVDVKRGKTPVARSLLDVMLLMSFFPHLVAGPIVRASDLLPQFDRTPRLT
;
A
#
# COMPACT_ATOMS: atom_id res chain seq x y z
N MET A 1 -1.75 5.31 -16.66
CA MET A 1 -0.96 6.36 -17.34
C MET A 1 0.51 6.13 -17.04
N LEU A 2 1.43 6.35 -18.00
CA LEU A 2 2.88 6.15 -17.80
C LEU A 2 3.56 7.48 -17.41
N PHE A 3 4.55 7.43 -16.51
CA PHE A 3 5.26 8.61 -16.01
C PHE A 3 5.83 9.55 -17.09
N PRO A 4 6.53 9.07 -18.14
CA PRO A 4 7.15 9.96 -19.14
C PRO A 4 6.16 10.50 -20.18
N THR A 5 4.84 10.42 -19.96
CA THR A 5 3.83 10.80 -20.96
C THR A 5 3.24 12.19 -20.70
N LEU A 6 2.86 12.89 -21.76
CA LEU A 6 2.13 14.17 -21.67
C LEU A 6 0.85 14.03 -20.86
N ALA A 7 0.14 12.90 -21.01
CA ALA A 7 -1.07 12.59 -20.25
C ALA A 7 -0.82 12.62 -18.73
N PHE A 8 0.31 12.06 -18.28
CA PHE A 8 0.71 12.14 -16.88
C PHE A 8 1.04 13.58 -16.46
N GLY A 9 1.75 14.35 -17.29
CA GLY A 9 2.06 15.75 -17.01
C GLY A 9 0.81 16.61 -16.82
N VAL A 10 -0.18 16.48 -17.72
CA VAL A 10 -1.46 17.19 -17.62
C VAL A 10 -2.24 16.75 -16.38
N PHE A 11 -2.32 15.44 -16.13
CA PHE A 11 -2.96 14.90 -14.93
C PHE A 11 -2.30 15.43 -13.64
N PHE A 12 -0.97 15.42 -13.58
CA PHE A 12 -0.22 15.91 -12.43
C PHE A 12 -0.49 17.40 -12.17
N LEU A 13 -0.43 18.25 -13.20
CA LEU A 13 -0.72 19.68 -13.05
C LEU A 13 -2.15 19.91 -12.57
N PHE A 14 -3.12 19.21 -13.15
CA PHE A 14 -4.51 19.28 -12.71
C PHE A 14 -4.67 18.91 -11.23
N VAL A 15 -4.09 17.78 -10.81
CA VAL A 15 -4.15 17.33 -9.41
C VAL A 15 -3.42 18.32 -8.49
N TYR A 16 -2.27 18.83 -8.89
CA TYR A 16 -1.49 19.80 -8.13
C TYR A 16 -2.29 21.08 -7.85
N PHE A 17 -2.79 21.74 -8.90
CA PHE A 17 -3.57 22.97 -8.75
C PHE A 17 -4.89 22.76 -8.00
N THR A 18 -5.56 21.64 -8.24
CA THR A 18 -6.81 21.33 -7.53
C THR A 18 -6.56 21.05 -6.05
N ALA A 19 -5.54 20.25 -5.72
CA ALA A 19 -5.17 19.97 -4.33
C ALA A 19 -4.78 21.26 -3.59
N TRP A 20 -4.10 22.20 -4.26
CA TRP A 20 -3.75 23.52 -3.74
C TRP A 20 -4.99 24.40 -3.50
N SER A 21 -5.97 24.36 -4.39
CA SER A 21 -7.22 25.12 -4.20
C SER A 21 -8.04 24.65 -2.99
N LEU A 22 -7.84 23.40 -2.55
CA LEU A 22 -8.54 22.76 -1.43
C LEU A 22 -7.87 23.00 -0.06
N ASP A 23 -6.86 23.86 0.03
CA ASP A 23 -6.03 24.07 1.22
C ASP A 23 -6.80 24.51 2.47
N ARG A 24 -8.04 25.02 2.35
CA ARG A 24 -8.84 25.41 3.53
C ARG A 24 -9.37 24.24 4.35
N GLU A 25 -9.49 23.04 3.76
CA GLU A 25 -10.02 21.85 4.45
C GLU A 25 -9.16 20.62 4.15
N ASN A 26 -8.23 20.31 5.06
CA ASN A 26 -7.28 19.21 4.88
C ASN A 26 -7.94 17.84 4.64
N GLY A 27 -9.14 17.61 5.19
CA GLY A 27 -9.92 16.40 4.92
C GLY A 27 -10.32 16.24 3.44
N ARG A 28 -10.87 17.31 2.83
CA ARG A 28 -11.26 17.32 1.40
C ARG A 28 -10.05 17.16 0.49
N ARG A 29 -8.94 17.82 0.83
CA ARG A 29 -7.66 17.67 0.11
C ARG A 29 -7.18 16.22 0.13
N LYS A 30 -7.16 15.55 1.28
CA LYS A 30 -6.75 14.14 1.37
C LYS A 30 -7.67 13.22 0.59
N LEU A 31 -8.98 13.43 0.67
CA LEU A 31 -9.95 12.66 -0.10
C LEU A 31 -9.75 12.85 -1.60
N PHE A 32 -9.54 14.09 -2.06
CA PHE A 32 -9.25 14.37 -3.45
C PHE A 32 -7.95 13.69 -3.91
N LEU A 33 -6.87 13.78 -3.14
CA LEU A 33 -5.61 13.11 -3.45
C LEU A 33 -5.75 11.58 -3.50
N LEU A 34 -6.58 11.01 -2.63
CA LEU A 34 -6.90 9.59 -2.63
C LEU A 34 -7.66 9.19 -3.90
N LEU A 35 -8.71 9.95 -4.26
CA LEU A 35 -9.50 9.69 -5.47
C LEU A 35 -8.67 9.87 -6.74
N ALA A 36 -7.83 10.90 -6.82
CA ALA A 36 -6.89 11.11 -7.92
C ALA A 36 -5.90 9.94 -8.02
N SER A 37 -5.40 9.47 -6.88
CA SER A 37 -4.51 8.32 -6.81
C SER A 37 -5.19 7.04 -7.31
N TRP A 38 -6.40 6.75 -6.84
CA TRP A 38 -7.17 5.60 -7.31
C TRP A 38 -7.51 5.68 -8.78
N PHE A 39 -7.86 6.87 -9.29
CA PHE A 39 -8.05 7.08 -10.72
C PHE A 39 -6.78 6.74 -11.50
N PHE A 40 -5.61 7.23 -11.06
CA PHE A 40 -4.33 6.93 -11.70
C PHE A 40 -4.05 5.42 -11.79
N TYR A 41 -4.33 4.66 -10.71
CA TYR A 41 -4.18 3.21 -10.69
C TYR A 41 -5.23 2.46 -11.51
N ALA A 42 -6.48 2.92 -11.48
CA ALA A 42 -7.57 2.30 -12.24
C ALA A 42 -7.37 2.40 -13.76
N GLN A 43 -6.60 3.39 -14.24
CA GLN A 43 -6.18 3.48 -15.64
C GLN A 43 -5.28 2.32 -16.09
N TRP A 44 -4.69 1.57 -15.16
CA TRP A 44 -3.90 0.38 -15.45
C TRP A 44 -4.76 -0.87 -15.34
N ASP A 45 -5.35 -1.09 -14.17
CA ASP A 45 -6.39 -2.08 -13.93
C ASP A 45 -7.15 -1.65 -12.66
N TRP A 46 -8.47 -1.53 -12.75
CA TRP A 46 -9.32 -1.16 -11.61
C TRP A 46 -9.22 -2.14 -10.43
N ARG A 47 -8.87 -3.41 -10.68
CA ARG A 47 -8.67 -4.43 -9.65
C ARG A 47 -7.52 -4.07 -8.70
N PHE A 48 -6.53 -3.30 -9.16
CA PHE A 48 -5.42 -2.85 -8.32
C PHE A 48 -5.86 -1.84 -7.26
N VAL A 49 -6.93 -1.07 -7.51
CA VAL A 49 -7.52 -0.22 -6.47
C VAL A 49 -8.09 -1.08 -5.34
N GLY A 50 -8.75 -2.20 -5.68
CA GLY A 50 -9.20 -3.18 -4.70
C GLY A 50 -8.06 -3.77 -3.87
N LEU A 51 -6.92 -4.06 -4.51
CA LEU A 51 -5.72 -4.55 -3.84
C LEU A 51 -5.13 -3.50 -2.87
N LEU A 52 -5.06 -2.24 -3.28
CA LEU A 52 -4.59 -1.13 -2.44
C LEU A 52 -5.51 -0.92 -1.23
N ILE A 53 -6.83 -0.94 -1.43
CA ILE A 53 -7.82 -0.84 -0.36
C ILE A 53 -7.67 -2.02 0.61
N GLY A 54 -7.61 -3.25 0.09
CA GLY A 54 -7.44 -4.45 0.91
C GLY A 54 -6.15 -4.42 1.72
N SER A 55 -5.03 -4.03 1.10
CA SER A 55 -3.75 -3.85 1.79
C SER A 55 -3.83 -2.77 2.88
N ALA A 56 -4.47 -1.63 2.60
CA ALA A 56 -4.63 -0.54 3.56
C ALA A 56 -5.47 -0.95 4.76
N VAL A 57 -6.61 -1.62 4.52
CA VAL A 57 -7.48 -2.14 5.59
C VAL A 57 -6.76 -3.18 6.44
N LEU A 58 -6.05 -4.12 5.80
CA LEU A 58 -5.28 -5.14 6.51
C LEU A 58 -4.22 -4.50 7.42
N ASN A 59 -3.40 -3.62 6.88
CA ASN A 59 -2.30 -3.01 7.61
C ASN A 59 -2.80 -2.04 8.70
N TRP A 60 -3.87 -1.28 8.45
CA TRP A 60 -4.50 -0.44 9.47
C TRP A 60 -5.12 -1.27 10.58
N GLY A 61 -5.82 -2.36 10.25
CA GLY A 61 -6.41 -3.28 11.22
C GLY A 61 -5.36 -3.94 12.12
N VAL A 62 -4.28 -4.48 11.53
CA VAL A 62 -3.16 -5.05 12.29
C VAL A 62 -2.51 -4.00 13.19
N ALA A 63 -2.23 -2.80 12.66
CA ALA A 63 -1.64 -1.71 13.44
C ALA A 63 -2.55 -1.28 14.60
N ALA A 64 -3.86 -1.18 14.38
CA ALA A 64 -4.84 -0.86 15.41
C ALA A 64 -4.87 -1.92 16.53
N LEU A 65 -4.80 -3.21 16.18
CA LEU A 65 -4.70 -4.30 17.17
C LEU A 65 -3.40 -4.22 17.98
N ILE A 66 -2.28 -3.87 17.33
CA ILE A 66 -0.99 -3.68 17.98
C ILE A 66 -1.06 -2.51 18.97
N ALA A 67 -1.71 -1.40 18.61
CA ALA A 67 -1.82 -0.23 19.47
C ALA A 67 -2.65 -0.45 20.73
N ARG A 68 -3.51 -1.48 20.77
CA ARG A 68 -4.25 -1.88 21.97
C ARG A 68 -3.38 -2.60 22.99
N LYS A 69 -2.16 -3.01 22.63
CA LYS A 69 -1.24 -3.68 23.55
C LYS A 69 -0.54 -2.67 24.48
N PRO A 70 -0.23 -3.08 25.73
CA PRO A 70 0.51 -2.24 26.67
C PRO A 70 1.90 -1.90 26.12
N MET A 71 2.42 -0.75 26.55
CA MET A 71 3.78 -0.33 26.24
C MET A 71 4.75 -0.83 27.31
N ASP A 72 5.95 -1.27 26.92
CA ASP A 72 7.07 -1.49 27.85
C ASP A 72 7.71 -0.16 28.25
N ALA A 73 8.72 -0.24 29.13
CA ALA A 73 9.52 0.90 29.57
C ALA A 73 10.24 1.61 28.40
N GLU A 74 10.49 0.92 27.29
CA GLU A 74 11.08 1.49 26.08
C GLU A 74 10.04 2.02 25.07
N GLY A 75 8.76 2.06 25.42
CA GLY A 75 7.67 2.56 24.57
C GLY A 75 7.25 1.63 23.43
N ARG A 76 7.69 0.36 23.43
CA ARG A 76 7.32 -0.66 22.45
C ARG A 76 6.07 -1.41 22.89
N ARG A 77 5.29 -1.90 21.93
CA ARG A 77 4.04 -2.64 22.19
C ARG A 77 4.36 -4.09 22.59
N MET A 78 4.27 -4.40 23.89
CA MET A 78 4.55 -5.72 24.45
C MET A 78 3.54 -6.77 23.97
N GLY A 79 4.00 -8.00 23.73
CA GLY A 79 3.11 -9.10 23.31
C GLY A 79 2.45 -8.92 21.94
N ALA A 80 2.88 -7.93 21.15
CA ALA A 80 2.38 -7.65 19.80
C ALA A 80 3.20 -8.34 18.69
N GLY A 81 4.21 -9.15 19.05
CA GLY A 81 5.13 -9.77 18.08
C GLY A 81 4.43 -10.66 17.06
N TRP A 82 3.46 -11.46 17.51
CA TRP A 82 2.68 -12.34 16.62
C TRP A 82 1.77 -11.56 15.66
N LEU A 83 1.25 -10.39 16.07
CA LEU A 83 0.46 -9.50 15.20
C LEU A 83 1.33 -8.92 14.09
N VAL A 84 2.57 -8.53 14.43
CA VAL A 84 3.55 -8.08 13.44
C VAL A 84 3.88 -9.23 12.49
N ALA A 85 4.16 -10.43 13.00
CA ALA A 85 4.44 -11.59 12.18
C ALA A 85 3.28 -11.91 11.22
N LEU A 86 2.04 -11.85 11.70
CA LEU A 86 0.83 -12.02 10.89
C LEU A 86 0.72 -10.95 9.80
N GLY A 87 0.90 -9.67 10.15
CA GLY A 87 0.85 -8.57 9.19
C GLY A 87 1.96 -8.67 8.13
N VAL A 88 3.18 -9.01 8.53
CA VAL A 88 4.31 -9.23 7.62
C VAL A 88 4.04 -10.43 6.72
N ALA A 89 3.59 -11.57 7.28
CA ALA A 89 3.27 -12.76 6.51
C ALA A 89 2.17 -12.47 5.47
N ALA A 90 1.11 -11.74 5.82
CA ALA A 90 0.06 -11.38 4.88
C ALA A 90 0.56 -10.46 3.74
N ASN A 91 1.38 -9.46 4.06
CA ASN A 91 2.00 -8.59 3.05
C ASN A 91 2.92 -9.38 2.11
N LEU A 92 3.78 -10.24 2.67
CA LEU A 92 4.68 -11.09 1.87
C LEU A 92 3.93 -12.15 1.07
N LEU A 93 2.81 -12.65 1.56
CA LEU A 93 1.95 -13.58 0.82
C LEU A 93 1.34 -12.89 -0.40
N ILE A 94 0.83 -11.66 -0.25
CA ILE A 94 0.33 -10.85 -1.37
C ILE A 94 1.44 -10.61 -2.39
N LEU A 95 2.59 -10.11 -1.95
CA LEU A 95 3.73 -9.85 -2.84
C LEU A 95 4.22 -11.13 -3.52
N GLY A 96 4.35 -12.22 -2.76
CA GLY A 96 4.79 -13.52 -3.23
C GLY A 96 3.84 -14.11 -4.27
N PHE A 97 2.53 -14.05 -4.02
CA PHE A 97 1.51 -14.47 -4.96
C PHE A 97 1.65 -13.72 -6.28
N PHE A 98 1.53 -12.39 -6.28
CA PHE A 98 1.55 -11.62 -7.53
C PHE A 98 2.89 -11.70 -8.28
N LYS A 99 4.01 -11.84 -7.57
CA LYS A 99 5.35 -11.87 -8.20
C LYS A 99 5.74 -13.25 -8.71
N TYR A 100 5.32 -14.32 -8.04
CA TYR A 100 5.79 -15.68 -8.31
C TYR A 100 4.69 -16.66 -8.74
N TYR A 101 3.41 -16.24 -8.79
CA TYR A 101 2.30 -17.11 -9.19
C TYR A 101 2.59 -17.87 -10.49
N GLY A 102 3.02 -17.16 -11.55
CA GLY A 102 3.29 -17.79 -12.85
C GLY A 102 4.38 -18.86 -12.77
N PHE A 103 5.50 -18.55 -12.08
CA PHE A 103 6.58 -19.51 -11.85
C PHE A 103 6.08 -20.75 -11.08
N PHE A 104 5.37 -20.56 -9.97
CA PHE A 104 4.84 -21.66 -9.17
C PHE A 104 3.81 -22.50 -9.95
N ALA A 105 2.96 -21.86 -10.75
CA ALA A 105 1.94 -22.55 -11.52
C ALA A 105 2.56 -23.46 -12.60
N VAL A 106 3.61 -23.00 -13.29
CA VAL A 106 4.35 -23.84 -14.26
C VAL A 106 5.05 -24.99 -13.57
N GLN A 107 5.82 -24.74 -12.49
CA GLN A 107 6.53 -25.81 -11.79
C GLN A 107 5.59 -26.85 -11.18
N MET A 108 4.43 -26.41 -10.67
CA MET A 108 3.41 -27.31 -10.15
C MET A 108 2.79 -28.16 -11.27
N GLY A 109 2.50 -27.56 -12.43
CA GLY A 109 2.00 -28.28 -13.60
C GLY A 109 2.98 -29.36 -14.07
N GLU A 110 4.27 -29.04 -14.16
CA GLU A 110 5.32 -30.02 -14.51
C GLU A 110 5.41 -31.16 -13.50
N LEU A 111 5.34 -30.86 -12.19
CA LEU A 111 5.39 -31.87 -11.14
C LEU A 111 4.17 -32.80 -11.19
N LEU A 112 2.97 -32.23 -11.38
CA LEU A 112 1.73 -33.00 -11.48
C LEU A 112 1.71 -33.86 -12.74
N GLY A 113 2.23 -33.37 -13.86
CA GLY A 113 2.43 -34.15 -15.08
C GLY A 113 3.35 -35.36 -14.86
N ARG A 114 4.47 -35.18 -14.14
CA ARG A 114 5.35 -36.30 -13.75
C ARG A 114 4.70 -37.32 -12.82
N LEU A 115 3.69 -36.90 -12.06
CA LEU A 115 2.90 -37.77 -11.17
C LEU A 115 1.69 -38.42 -11.89
N GLY A 116 1.57 -38.26 -13.20
CA GLY A 116 0.48 -38.84 -14.01
C GLY A 116 -0.83 -38.06 -13.96
N TRP A 117 -0.83 -36.86 -13.36
CA TRP A 117 -1.95 -35.92 -13.42
C TRP A 117 -1.74 -34.90 -14.53
N GLU A 118 -2.01 -35.33 -15.76
CA GLU A 118 -2.14 -34.46 -16.93
C GLU A 118 -3.51 -33.78 -16.88
N ARG A 119 -3.59 -32.64 -16.20
CA ARG A 119 -4.70 -31.70 -16.38
C ARG A 119 -4.16 -30.39 -16.89
N ASP A 120 -4.85 -29.83 -17.89
CA ASP A 120 -4.69 -28.44 -18.29
C ASP A 120 -5.08 -27.56 -17.12
N LEU A 121 -4.11 -27.23 -16.27
CA LEU A 121 -4.28 -26.24 -15.21
C LEU A 121 -4.46 -24.89 -15.91
N PRO A 122 -5.62 -24.22 -15.75
CA PRO A 122 -5.79 -22.89 -16.31
C PRO A 122 -4.79 -21.96 -15.64
N LEU A 123 -3.74 -21.59 -16.36
CA LEU A 123 -2.77 -20.61 -15.90
C LEU A 123 -3.47 -19.26 -15.79
N LEU A 124 -3.70 -18.79 -14.57
CA LEU A 124 -4.22 -17.45 -14.35
C LEU A 124 -3.17 -16.45 -14.88
N GLN A 125 -3.54 -15.64 -15.88
CA GLN A 125 -2.69 -14.52 -16.28
C GLN A 125 -2.77 -13.42 -15.22
N VAL A 126 -1.90 -13.52 -14.21
CA VAL A 126 -1.80 -12.52 -13.15
C VAL A 126 -1.01 -11.32 -13.68
N ILE A 127 -1.70 -10.22 -13.94
CA ILE A 127 -1.06 -8.94 -14.27
C ILE A 127 -0.40 -8.40 -13.00
N LEU A 128 0.91 -8.11 -13.07
CA LEU A 128 1.66 -7.59 -11.93
C LEU A 128 1.23 -6.14 -11.64
N PRO A 129 0.74 -5.82 -10.42
CA PRO A 129 0.37 -4.46 -10.08
C PRO A 129 1.61 -3.55 -10.03
N VAL A 130 1.57 -2.41 -10.71
CA VAL A 130 2.59 -1.36 -10.52
C VAL A 130 2.61 -0.92 -9.07
N GLY A 131 3.81 -0.86 -8.49
CA GLY A 131 3.99 -0.40 -7.12
C GLY A 131 3.76 -1.46 -6.05
N ILE A 132 3.52 -2.74 -6.40
CA ILE A 132 3.25 -3.79 -5.40
C ILE A 132 4.31 -3.88 -4.31
N SER A 133 5.59 -3.95 -4.69
CA SER A 133 6.69 -3.98 -3.73
C SER A 133 6.65 -2.77 -2.79
N PHE A 134 6.35 -1.58 -3.31
CA PHE A 134 6.36 -0.35 -2.53
C PHE A 134 5.28 -0.35 -1.47
N PHE A 135 4.00 -0.55 -1.84
CA PHE A 135 2.94 -0.53 -0.83
C PHE A 135 3.03 -1.72 0.15
N THR A 136 3.57 -2.87 -0.29
CA THR A 136 3.86 -4.00 0.60
C THR A 136 4.90 -3.64 1.65
N PHE A 137 6.05 -3.10 1.24
CA PHE A 137 7.11 -2.71 2.19
C PHE A 137 6.71 -1.52 3.05
N GLN A 138 5.87 -0.63 2.55
CA GLN A 138 5.24 0.43 3.34
C GLN A 138 4.32 -0.13 4.42
N GLY A 139 3.45 -1.09 4.08
CA GLY A 139 2.59 -1.77 5.04
C GLY A 139 3.39 -2.49 6.13
N ILE A 140 4.43 -3.23 5.73
CA ILE A 140 5.36 -3.88 6.65
C ILE A 140 6.03 -2.86 7.58
N SER A 141 6.60 -1.79 7.02
CA SER A 141 7.26 -0.74 7.83
C SER A 141 6.27 -0.13 8.80
N TYR A 142 5.05 0.19 8.36
CA TYR A 142 4.02 0.79 9.20
C TYR A 142 3.68 -0.10 10.41
N VAL A 143 3.40 -1.38 10.19
CA VAL A 143 3.08 -2.34 11.26
C VAL A 143 4.25 -2.50 12.24
N VAL A 144 5.48 -2.57 11.73
CA VAL A 144 6.69 -2.68 12.55
C VAL A 144 6.95 -1.41 13.35
N ASP A 145 6.81 -0.24 12.74
CA ASP A 145 7.07 1.06 13.36
C ASP A 145 6.04 1.37 14.46
N VAL A 146 4.77 0.99 14.27
CA VAL A 146 3.72 1.05 15.31
C VAL A 146 4.06 0.15 16.49
N LYS A 147 4.53 -1.08 16.25
CA LYS A 147 4.97 -1.99 17.33
C LYS A 147 6.20 -1.45 18.06
N ARG A 148 7.11 -0.76 17.36
CA ARG A 148 8.30 -0.14 17.94
C ARG A 148 8.03 1.20 18.61
N GLY A 149 6.80 1.70 18.61
CA GLY A 149 6.46 3.01 19.17
C GLY A 149 7.02 4.19 18.37
N LYS A 150 7.56 3.96 17.16
CA LYS A 150 8.14 5.01 16.31
C LYS A 150 7.09 5.87 15.62
N THR A 151 5.89 5.35 15.46
CA THR A 151 4.78 6.04 14.80
C THR A 151 3.48 5.62 15.46
N PRO A 152 2.59 6.55 15.80
CA PRO A 152 1.25 6.20 16.27
C PRO A 152 0.45 5.55 15.13
N VAL A 153 -0.60 4.82 15.49
CA VAL A 153 -1.57 4.36 14.49
C VAL A 153 -2.17 5.58 13.79
N ALA A 154 -2.30 5.49 12.47
CA ALA A 154 -2.93 6.51 11.66
C ALA A 154 -4.33 6.84 12.19
N ARG A 155 -4.65 8.14 12.25
CA ARG A 155 -5.89 8.67 12.85
C ARG A 155 -7.14 8.17 12.14
N SER A 156 -7.04 7.91 10.84
CA SER A 156 -8.13 7.42 10.01
C SER A 156 -7.65 6.38 9.00
N LEU A 157 -8.56 5.52 8.56
CA LEU A 157 -8.32 4.61 7.45
C LEU A 157 -7.98 5.39 6.16
N LEU A 158 -8.56 6.58 5.98
CA LEU A 158 -8.28 7.45 4.84
C LEU A 158 -6.79 7.83 4.77
N ASP A 159 -6.12 8.04 5.90
CA ASP A 159 -4.68 8.35 5.92
C ASP A 159 -3.84 7.16 5.48
N VAL A 160 -4.21 5.93 5.86
CA VAL A 160 -3.51 4.70 5.43
C VAL A 160 -3.80 4.40 3.97
N MET A 161 -5.04 4.57 3.53
CA MET A 161 -5.41 4.43 2.12
C MET A 161 -4.63 5.41 1.25
N LEU A 162 -4.54 6.68 1.67
CA LEU A 162 -3.75 7.68 0.97
C LEU A 162 -2.26 7.34 1.00
N LEU A 163 -1.70 6.96 2.15
CA LEU A 163 -0.31 6.53 2.30
C LEU A 163 0.05 5.44 1.27
N MET A 164 -0.78 4.41 1.16
CA MET A 164 -0.50 3.26 0.28
C MET A 164 -0.78 3.51 -1.19
N SER A 165 -1.63 4.48 -1.51
CA SER A 165 -2.04 4.74 -2.89
C SER A 165 -1.45 6.01 -3.48
N PHE A 166 -0.75 6.84 -2.71
CA PHE A 166 -0.30 8.16 -3.16
C PHE A 166 0.53 8.08 -4.46
N PHE A 167 -0.08 8.42 -5.59
CA PHE A 167 0.53 8.16 -6.90
C PHE A 167 1.89 8.84 -7.14
N PRO A 168 2.23 10.03 -6.57
CA PRO A 168 3.49 10.70 -6.89
C PRO A 168 4.73 9.90 -6.50
N HIS A 169 4.67 9.17 -5.38
CA HIS A 169 5.84 8.45 -4.87
C HIS A 169 5.93 6.98 -5.32
N LEU A 170 4.81 6.34 -5.66
CA LEU A 170 4.78 4.92 -6.00
C LEU A 170 5.35 4.61 -7.39
N VAL A 171 5.51 5.64 -8.23
CA VAL A 171 5.96 5.50 -9.61
C VAL A 171 7.45 5.78 -9.76
N ALA A 172 8.05 6.60 -8.89
CA ALA A 172 9.42 7.08 -9.08
C ALA A 172 10.19 7.41 -7.77
N GLY A 173 9.64 7.14 -6.59
CA GLY A 173 10.26 7.51 -5.31
C GLY A 173 10.95 6.33 -4.59
N PRO A 174 11.88 6.59 -3.66
CA PRO A 174 12.31 5.57 -2.69
C PRO A 174 11.13 5.09 -1.85
N ILE A 175 11.26 3.92 -1.21
CA ILE A 175 10.23 3.39 -0.29
C ILE A 175 10.08 4.37 0.89
N VAL A 176 9.02 5.18 0.87
CA VAL A 176 8.74 6.17 1.92
C VAL A 176 8.14 5.49 3.13
N ARG A 177 8.62 5.82 4.33
CA ARG A 177 8.06 5.26 5.57
C ARG A 177 6.80 6.00 5.99
N ALA A 178 5.89 5.26 6.62
CA ALA A 178 4.68 5.83 7.21
C ALA A 178 5.00 6.91 8.26
N SER A 179 6.11 6.76 9.00
CA SER A 179 6.60 7.73 9.98
C SER A 179 6.88 9.11 9.39
N ASP A 180 7.25 9.16 8.11
CA ASP A 180 7.67 10.39 7.46
C ASP A 180 6.47 11.06 6.79
N LEU A 181 5.55 10.27 6.22
CA LEU A 181 4.45 10.77 5.40
C LEU A 181 3.16 11.06 6.19
N LEU A 182 2.81 10.23 7.19
CA LEU A 182 1.59 10.43 7.99
C LEU A 182 1.55 11.81 8.69
N PRO A 183 2.65 12.31 9.30
CA PRO A 183 2.65 13.64 9.90
C PRO A 183 2.44 14.77 8.87
N GLN A 184 2.80 14.56 7.61
CA GLN A 184 2.59 15.53 6.54
C GLN A 184 1.11 15.59 6.12
N PHE A 185 0.40 14.48 6.21
CA PHE A 185 -1.05 14.44 5.96
C PHE A 185 -1.86 15.12 7.06
N ASP A 186 -1.32 15.26 8.26
CA ASP A 186 -1.97 16.01 9.35
C ASP A 186 -1.84 17.52 9.19
N ARG A 187 -0.90 18.00 8.37
CA ARG A 187 -0.61 19.43 8.19
C ARG A 187 -1.20 19.95 6.88
N THR A 188 -1.83 21.12 6.95
CA THR A 188 -2.17 21.90 5.77
C THR A 188 -0.89 22.54 5.21
N PRO A 189 -0.55 22.36 3.92
CA PRO A 189 0.59 23.02 3.31
C PRO A 189 0.46 24.54 3.40
N ARG A 190 1.59 25.24 3.53
CA ARG A 190 1.68 26.70 3.43
C ARG A 190 2.81 27.03 2.47
N LEU A 191 2.57 27.90 1.49
CA LEU A 191 3.65 28.56 0.76
C LEU A 191 4.23 29.61 1.71
N THR A 192 5.38 29.32 2.29
CA THR A 192 6.26 30.31 2.93
C THR A 192 7.36 30.67 1.96
#